data_AF-A0A9D7RM19-F1
#
_entry.id   AF-A0A9D7RM19-F1
#
_cell.length_a   1.000
_cell.length_b   1.000
_cell.length_c   1.000
_cell.angle_alpha   90.00
_cell.angle_beta   90.00
_cell.angle_gamma   90.00
#
_symmetry.space_group_name_H-M   'P 1'
#
loop_
_entity.id
_entity.type
_entity.pdbx_description
1 polymer ?
#
loop_
_entity_poly.entity_id
_entity_poly.type
_entity_poly.pdbx_seq_one_letter_code
_entity_poly.pdbx_strand_id
1 'polypeptide(L)'
;MYGIIQGLDHAITSNADIINISVVSQEKTGLRPNTPIEMVMKIAEAKGILIVSAAGNDGKDIDLSENTRYPACAPNPNQIVIGAADCTNENFASFASVGKKRVHFFAPGESVGVYARGSGPSRGFSNRLLLCSADSGRGRCSTAHAYEFGQLGCAKMRYF
;
A
#
# COMPACT_ATOMS: atom_id res chain seq x y z
N MET A 1 10.51 1.95 -9.83
CA MET A 1 9.82 0.82 -10.49
C MET A 1 10.61 -0.48 -10.41
N TYR A 2 11.84 -0.57 -10.92
CA TYR A 2 12.60 -1.84 -10.97
C TYR A 2 12.68 -2.62 -9.64
N GLY A 3 12.99 -1.96 -8.52
CA GLY A 3 13.04 -2.64 -7.21
C GLY A 3 11.70 -3.17 -6.71
N ILE A 4 10.56 -2.57 -7.12
CA ILE A 4 9.22 -3.08 -6.78
C ILE A 4 8.99 -4.40 -7.52
N ILE A 5 9.33 -4.44 -8.81
CA ILE A 5 9.19 -5.63 -9.65
C ILE A 5 10.05 -6.78 -9.10
N GLN A 6 11.32 -6.52 -8.76
CA GLN A 6 12.20 -7.54 -8.20
C GLN A 6 11.70 -8.07 -6.85
N GLY A 7 11.21 -7.19 -5.97
CA GLY A 7 10.64 -7.61 -4.69
C GLY A 7 9.39 -8.48 -4.87
N LEU A 8 8.54 -8.12 -5.83
CA LEU A 8 7.35 -8.88 -6.17
C LEU A 8 7.70 -10.26 -6.74
N ASP A 9 8.62 -10.31 -7.69
CA ASP A 9 9.12 -11.56 -8.28
C ASP A 9 9.77 -12.48 -7.23
N HIS A 10 10.56 -11.91 -6.32
CA HIS A 10 11.16 -12.67 -5.22
C HIS A 10 10.09 -13.25 -4.28
N ALA A 11 9.07 -12.48 -3.91
CA ALA A 11 7.99 -12.96 -3.05
C ALA A 11 7.13 -14.05 -3.75
N ILE A 12 6.88 -13.89 -5.05
CA ILE A 12 6.19 -14.88 -5.89
C ILE A 12 6.98 -16.19 -6.00
N THR A 13 8.30 -16.10 -6.18
CA THR A 13 9.17 -17.29 -6.30
C THR A 13 9.40 -17.95 -4.95
N SER A 14 9.24 -17.21 -3.86
CA SER A 14 9.26 -17.71 -2.47
C SER A 14 7.92 -18.30 -2.02
N ASN A 15 6.90 -18.38 -2.89
CA ASN A 15 5.56 -18.89 -2.60
C ASN A 15 4.86 -18.17 -1.43
N ALA A 16 4.94 -16.84 -1.38
CA ALA A 16 4.15 -16.07 -0.43
C ALA A 16 2.65 -16.20 -0.73
N ASP A 17 1.82 -16.39 0.29
CA ASP A 17 0.35 -16.39 0.14
C ASP A 17 -0.21 -14.96 -0.04
N ILE A 18 0.41 -14.00 0.64
CA ILE A 18 0.01 -12.58 0.64
C ILE A 18 1.25 -11.70 0.50
N ILE A 19 1.20 -10.72 -0.40
CA ILE A 19 2.27 -9.74 -0.61
C ILE A 19 1.77 -8.33 -0.29
N ASN A 20 2.34 -7.71 0.74
CA ASN A 20 2.09 -6.31 1.07
C ASN A 20 3.10 -5.38 0.37
N ILE A 21 2.60 -4.42 -0.41
CA ILE A 21 3.39 -3.43 -1.14
C ILE A 21 3.04 -2.04 -0.65
N SER A 22 3.90 -1.49 0.22
CA SER A 22 3.70 -0.16 0.81
C SER A 22 4.34 0.96 0.00
N VAL A 23 4.75 0.74 -1.25
CA VAL A 23 5.40 1.74 -2.09
C VAL A 23 4.60 1.94 -3.37
N VAL A 24 4.48 3.18 -3.78
CA VAL A 24 3.90 3.55 -5.07
C VAL A 24 4.90 4.34 -5.90
N SER A 25 4.83 4.20 -7.21
CA SER A 25 5.65 4.96 -8.15
C SER A 25 4.83 5.30 -9.37
N GLN A 26 5.05 6.49 -9.92
CA GLN A 26 4.68 6.74 -11.31
C GLN A 26 5.49 5.80 -12.21
N GLU A 27 4.85 5.25 -13.21
CA GLU A 27 5.56 4.55 -14.28
C GLU A 27 5.84 5.52 -15.41
N LYS A 28 7.13 5.68 -15.76
CA LYS A 28 7.56 6.64 -16.79
C LYS A 28 7.29 6.16 -18.23
N THR A 29 6.80 4.93 -18.40
CA THR A 29 6.47 4.33 -19.71
C THR A 29 5.13 4.84 -20.27
N GLY A 30 4.37 5.60 -19.47
CA GLY A 30 3.04 6.11 -19.79
C GLY A 30 1.93 5.15 -19.39
N LEU A 31 0.69 5.48 -19.75
CA LEU A 31 -0.52 4.67 -19.51
C LEU A 31 -0.64 3.52 -20.52
N ARG A 32 0.46 2.80 -20.75
CA ARG A 32 0.45 1.65 -21.68
C ARG A 32 -0.04 0.41 -20.94
N PRO A 33 -0.96 -0.38 -21.51
CA PRO A 33 -1.33 -1.66 -20.92
C PRO A 33 -0.16 -2.65 -21.01
N ASN A 34 -0.18 -3.65 -20.15
CA ASN A 34 0.84 -4.69 -20.02
C ASN A 34 2.21 -4.12 -19.67
N THR A 35 2.25 -3.25 -18.66
CA THR A 35 3.53 -2.80 -18.12
C THR A 35 4.27 -3.95 -17.42
N PRO A 36 5.59 -3.89 -17.25
CA PRO A 36 6.33 -4.93 -16.55
C PRO A 36 5.79 -5.25 -15.15
N ILE A 37 5.30 -4.24 -14.42
CA ILE A 37 4.69 -4.47 -13.10
C ILE A 37 3.33 -5.16 -13.23
N GLU A 38 2.50 -4.80 -14.20
CA GLU A 38 1.23 -5.50 -14.48
C GLU A 38 1.47 -6.97 -14.86
N MET A 39 2.52 -7.26 -15.65
CA MET A 39 2.86 -8.64 -16.03
C MET A 39 3.21 -9.48 -14.80
N VAL A 40 4.05 -8.96 -13.89
CA VAL A 40 4.43 -9.70 -12.68
C VAL A 40 3.24 -9.86 -11.72
N MET A 41 2.36 -8.87 -11.66
CA MET A 41 1.11 -8.95 -10.89
C MET A 41 0.14 -10.02 -11.43
N LYS A 42 0.06 -10.20 -12.75
CA LYS A 42 -0.70 -11.32 -13.36
C LYS A 42 -0.11 -12.69 -13.02
N ILE A 43 1.21 -12.80 -12.85
CA ILE A 43 1.85 -14.04 -12.40
C ILE A 43 1.46 -14.35 -10.95
N ALA A 44 1.43 -13.33 -10.08
CA ALA A 44 0.94 -13.49 -8.70
C ALA A 44 -0.52 -13.95 -8.67
N GLU A 45 -1.38 -13.32 -9.49
CA GLU A 45 -2.79 -13.69 -9.66
C GLU A 45 -2.94 -15.16 -10.08
N ALA A 46 -2.21 -15.59 -11.11
CA ALA A 46 -2.25 -16.96 -11.62
C ALA A 46 -1.80 -18.00 -10.58
N LYS A 47 -0.99 -17.60 -9.60
CA LYS A 47 -0.58 -18.43 -8.46
C LYS A 47 -1.51 -18.34 -7.25
N GLY A 48 -2.59 -17.56 -7.32
CA GLY A 48 -3.52 -17.37 -6.22
C GLY A 48 -2.98 -16.49 -5.09
N ILE A 49 -1.93 -15.71 -5.34
CA ILE A 49 -1.30 -14.86 -4.34
C ILE A 49 -2.09 -13.56 -4.22
N LEU A 50 -2.46 -13.16 -3.00
CA LEU A 50 -3.16 -11.90 -2.74
C LEU A 50 -2.16 -10.75 -2.65
N ILE A 51 -2.36 -9.69 -3.43
CA ILE A 51 -1.58 -8.46 -3.33
C ILE A 51 -2.35 -7.43 -2.51
N VAL A 52 -1.70 -6.87 -1.49
CA VAL A 52 -2.23 -5.72 -0.74
C VAL A 52 -1.34 -4.52 -1.01
N SER A 53 -1.88 -3.46 -1.58
CA SER A 53 -1.10 -2.28 -1.96
C SER A 53 -1.61 -0.99 -1.31
N ALA A 54 -0.67 -0.13 -0.94
CA ALA A 54 -0.94 1.25 -0.58
C ALA A 54 -1.52 2.06 -1.76
N ALA A 55 -2.52 2.90 -1.52
CA ALA A 55 -3.01 3.87 -2.52
C ALA A 55 -1.99 4.99 -2.82
N GLY A 56 -1.13 5.31 -1.85
CA GLY A 56 -0.11 6.35 -1.93
C GLY A 56 -0.36 7.53 -0.98
N ASN A 57 0.65 8.40 -0.89
CA ASN A 57 0.71 9.51 0.07
C ASN A 57 0.87 10.87 -0.63
N ASP A 58 0.33 11.01 -1.85
CA ASP A 58 0.48 12.23 -2.66
C ASP A 58 -0.71 13.20 -2.47
N GLY A 59 -1.73 12.83 -1.70
CA GLY A 59 -2.98 13.59 -1.58
C GLY A 59 -3.72 13.75 -2.91
N LYS A 60 -3.58 12.80 -3.82
CA LYS A 60 -4.14 12.84 -5.19
C LYS A 60 -5.26 11.83 -5.38
N ASP A 61 -6.20 12.17 -6.26
CA ASP A 61 -7.18 11.23 -6.78
C ASP A 61 -6.53 10.35 -7.86
N ILE A 62 -6.30 9.08 -7.56
CA ILE A 62 -5.65 8.09 -8.45
C ILE A 62 -6.60 7.51 -9.51
N ASP A 63 -7.89 7.87 -9.49
CA ASP A 63 -8.80 7.59 -10.59
C ASP A 63 -8.50 8.50 -11.80
N LEU A 64 -7.82 9.63 -11.57
CA LEU A 64 -7.34 10.54 -12.62
C LEU A 64 -6.05 10.01 -13.26
N SER A 65 -6.03 10.03 -14.60
CA SER A 65 -4.98 9.42 -15.42
C SER A 65 -3.57 9.95 -15.14
N GLU A 66 -3.45 11.26 -14.89
CA GLU A 66 -2.23 11.99 -14.56
C GLU A 66 -1.67 11.63 -13.17
N ASN A 67 -2.53 11.08 -12.31
CA ASN A 67 -2.20 10.64 -10.96
C ASN A 67 -2.00 9.14 -10.87
N THR A 68 -1.94 8.42 -11.99
CA THR A 68 -1.71 6.97 -12.00
C THR A 68 -0.44 6.62 -11.20
N ARG A 69 -0.56 5.64 -10.32
CA ARG A 69 0.50 5.14 -9.44
C ARG A 69 0.47 3.62 -9.45
N TYR A 70 1.62 3.00 -9.68
CA TYR A 70 1.74 1.54 -9.63
C TYR A 70 2.43 1.10 -8.33
N PRO A 71 2.02 -0.05 -7.75
CA PRO A 71 1.04 -1.01 -8.28
C PRO A 71 -0.44 -0.64 -8.04
N ALA A 72 -0.76 0.41 -7.28
CA ALA A 72 -2.14 0.73 -6.88
C ALA A 72 -3.16 0.84 -8.04
N CYS A 73 -2.73 1.30 -9.22
CA CYS A 73 -3.57 1.47 -10.39
C CYS A 73 -3.50 0.30 -11.39
N ALA A 74 -2.73 -0.75 -11.10
CA ALA A 74 -2.69 -1.93 -11.96
C ALA A 74 -4.06 -2.63 -11.97
N PRO A 75 -4.60 -2.99 -13.15
CA PRO A 75 -5.81 -3.79 -13.23
C PRO A 75 -5.48 -5.25 -12.87
N ASN A 76 -5.68 -5.62 -11.61
CA ASN A 76 -5.50 -7.00 -11.12
C ASN A 76 -6.63 -7.38 -10.14
N PRO A 77 -7.42 -8.43 -10.41
CA PRO A 77 -8.49 -8.86 -9.51
C PRO A 77 -7.99 -9.41 -8.17
N ASN A 78 -6.76 -9.95 -8.11
CA ASN A 78 -6.16 -10.46 -6.87
C ASN A 78 -5.44 -9.36 -6.08
N GLN A 79 -5.91 -8.11 -6.20
CA GLN A 79 -5.32 -6.96 -5.52
C GLN A 79 -6.33 -6.20 -4.67
N ILE A 80 -5.91 -5.84 -3.47
CA ILE A 80 -6.62 -4.91 -2.59
C ILE A 80 -5.77 -3.65 -2.42
N VAL A 81 -6.29 -2.54 -2.93
CA VAL A 81 -5.73 -1.19 -2.77
C VAL A 81 -6.38 -0.50 -1.58
N ILE A 82 -5.57 0.02 -0.65
CA ILE A 82 -6.08 0.59 0.60
C ILE A 82 -5.51 2.00 0.82
N GLY A 83 -6.40 2.92 1.16
CA GLY A 83 -6.08 4.31 1.52
C GLY A 83 -5.84 4.49 3.02
N ALA A 84 -5.21 5.60 3.39
CA ALA A 84 -4.91 5.93 4.78
C ALA A 84 -6.03 6.75 5.44
N ALA A 85 -6.43 6.34 6.63
CA ALA A 85 -7.32 7.08 7.52
C ALA A 85 -6.55 7.59 8.76
N ASP A 86 -7.02 8.69 9.33
CA ASP A 86 -6.57 9.23 10.60
C ASP A 86 -7.24 8.48 11.75
N CYS A 87 -6.39 7.90 12.61
CA CYS A 87 -6.81 7.18 13.80
C CYS A 87 -7.59 7.99 14.82
N THR A 88 -7.48 9.31 14.79
CA THR A 88 -7.99 10.20 15.84
C THR A 88 -9.38 10.74 15.56
N ASN A 89 -9.80 10.77 14.29
CA ASN A 89 -11.04 11.46 13.89
C ASN A 89 -11.83 10.75 12.77
N GLU A 90 -11.47 9.51 12.40
CA GLU A 90 -12.15 8.69 11.39
C GLU A 90 -12.25 9.35 9.98
N ASN A 91 -11.47 10.40 9.72
CA ASN A 91 -11.31 11.02 8.40
C ASN A 91 -10.19 10.34 7.60
N PHE A 92 -10.03 10.73 6.32
CA PHE A 92 -8.82 10.38 5.59
C PHE A 92 -7.61 11.09 6.19
N ALA A 93 -6.48 10.42 6.19
CA ALA A 93 -5.22 11.07 6.52
C ALA A 93 -4.97 12.21 5.52
N SER A 94 -4.41 13.32 5.97
CA SER A 94 -4.24 14.53 5.14
C SER A 94 -3.40 14.29 3.86
N PHE A 95 -2.52 13.28 3.89
CA PHE A 95 -1.68 12.87 2.77
C PHE A 95 -2.29 11.76 1.91
N ALA A 96 -3.41 11.17 2.30
CA ALA A 96 -3.95 9.97 1.66
C ALA A 96 -4.31 10.24 0.20
N SER A 97 -3.77 9.43 -0.70
CA SER A 97 -4.33 9.31 -2.04
C SER A 97 -5.70 8.63 -1.99
N VAL A 98 -6.63 9.09 -2.81
CA VAL A 98 -8.03 8.63 -2.85
C VAL A 98 -8.40 8.16 -4.25
N GLY A 99 -9.53 7.47 -4.40
CA GLY A 99 -10.06 7.09 -5.71
C GLY A 99 -11.24 6.15 -5.54
N LYS A 100 -12.43 6.51 -6.01
CA LYS A 100 -13.66 5.73 -5.83
C LYS A 100 -13.65 4.41 -6.58
N LYS A 101 -12.93 4.34 -7.70
CA LYS A 101 -12.85 3.14 -8.54
C LYS A 101 -11.68 2.24 -8.15
N ARG A 102 -10.57 2.83 -7.69
CA ARG A 102 -9.33 2.10 -7.46
C ARG A 102 -9.06 1.78 -6.00
N VAL A 103 -9.48 2.63 -5.05
CA VAL A 103 -9.27 2.38 -3.62
C VAL A 103 -10.46 1.58 -3.10
N HIS A 104 -10.20 0.39 -2.54
CA HIS A 104 -11.25 -0.52 -2.08
C HIS A 104 -11.83 -0.12 -0.72
N PHE A 105 -10.95 0.29 0.20
CA PHE A 105 -11.34 0.81 1.51
C PHE A 105 -10.22 1.65 2.11
N PHE A 106 -10.50 2.26 3.25
CA PHE A 106 -9.53 3.01 4.04
C PHE A 106 -9.31 2.31 5.37
N ALA A 107 -8.05 2.31 5.81
CA ALA A 107 -7.65 1.76 7.09
C ALA A 107 -6.75 2.76 7.84
N PRO A 108 -6.62 2.61 9.15
CA PRO A 108 -5.66 3.37 9.96
C PRO A 108 -4.26 3.46 9.33
N GLY A 109 -3.76 4.67 9.09
CA GLY A 109 -2.41 4.91 8.55
C GLY A 109 -1.69 6.14 9.14
N GLU A 110 -2.46 7.07 9.71
CA GLU A 110 -1.93 8.20 10.47
C GLU A 110 -2.06 7.96 11.97
N SER A 111 -1.00 8.29 12.72
CA SER A 111 -0.91 8.12 14.18
C SER A 111 -1.08 6.68 14.70
N VAL A 112 -0.66 5.68 13.91
CA VAL A 112 -0.67 4.26 14.30
C VAL A 112 0.58 3.93 15.11
N GLY A 113 0.42 3.33 16.30
CA GLY A 113 1.52 2.82 17.11
C GLY A 113 2.06 1.50 16.54
N VAL A 114 3.37 1.41 16.35
CA VAL A 114 4.06 0.18 15.87
C VAL A 114 5.30 -0.11 16.72
N TYR A 115 5.80 -1.34 16.64
CA TYR A 115 7.06 -1.72 17.25
C TYR A 115 8.24 -1.28 16.38
N ALA A 116 9.09 -0.41 16.93
CA ALA A 116 10.37 -0.05 16.32
C ALA A 116 11.48 -0.92 16.91
N ARG A 117 12.49 -1.24 16.11
CA ARG A 117 13.57 -2.15 16.53
C ARG A 117 14.40 -1.49 17.64
N GLY A 118 14.37 -2.05 18.84
CA GLY A 118 15.20 -1.61 19.98
C GLY A 118 14.61 -0.51 20.86
N SER A 119 13.41 0.00 20.53
CA SER A 119 12.65 0.90 21.38
C SER A 119 11.29 0.25 21.67
N GLY A 120 10.77 0.41 22.89
CA GLY A 120 9.41 -0.03 23.23
C GLY A 120 8.34 0.59 22.30
N PRO A 121 7.04 0.38 22.57
CA PRO A 121 5.97 0.92 21.72
C PRO A 121 6.19 2.43 21.48
N SER A 122 6.51 2.77 20.23
CA SER A 122 6.94 4.12 19.86
C SER A 122 5.79 4.81 19.13
N ARG A 123 5.30 5.94 19.66
CA ARG A 123 4.42 6.84 18.92
C ARG A 123 5.31 7.71 18.04
N GLY A 124 5.17 7.62 16.72
CA GLY A 124 5.93 8.45 15.78
C GLY A 124 6.86 7.71 14.83
N PHE A 125 6.83 6.37 14.77
CA PHE A 125 7.40 5.63 13.64
C PHE A 125 6.28 5.13 12.73
N SER A 126 6.14 5.83 11.62
CA SER A 126 5.53 5.30 10.41
C SER A 126 6.16 3.95 10.03
N ASN A 127 5.33 2.92 9.86
CA ASN A 127 5.58 1.64 9.14
C ASN A 127 5.88 0.41 10.02
N ARG A 128 4.95 -0.57 10.07
CA ARG A 128 5.23 -1.97 9.67
C ARG A 128 4.04 -2.93 9.59
N LEU A 129 2.85 -2.56 10.03
CA LEU A 129 1.60 -3.24 9.66
C LEU A 129 0.51 -2.16 9.70
N LEU A 130 -0.38 -2.17 8.71
CA LEU A 130 -1.34 -1.10 8.41
C LEU A 130 -0.72 0.13 7.74
N LEU A 131 -0.60 -0.02 6.41
CA LEU A 131 -0.95 0.97 5.40
C LEU A 131 -0.52 2.42 5.61
N CYS A 132 0.45 2.81 4.79
CA CYS A 132 0.78 4.19 4.47
C CYS A 132 1.04 5.07 5.69
N SER A 133 2.30 5.22 6.04
CA SER A 133 2.66 6.22 7.02
C SER A 133 3.69 7.18 6.42
N ALA A 134 3.35 8.46 6.45
CA ALA A 134 4.12 9.55 5.88
C ALA A 134 5.19 9.97 6.88
N ASP A 135 6.46 9.70 6.58
CA ASP A 135 7.56 10.36 7.27
C ASP A 135 7.59 11.82 6.82
N SER A 136 7.56 12.73 7.78
CA SER A 136 7.57 14.18 7.58
C SER A 136 8.71 14.60 6.65
N GLY A 137 8.40 14.80 5.37
CA GLY A 137 9.25 15.48 4.39
C GLY A 137 9.93 14.62 3.31
N ARG A 138 9.84 13.28 3.31
CA ARG A 138 10.42 12.45 2.22
C ARG A 138 9.57 11.20 1.97
N GLY A 139 8.62 11.28 1.04
CA GLY A 139 7.67 10.22 0.67
C GLY A 139 8.29 8.86 0.28
N ARG A 140 8.79 8.12 1.27
CA ARG A 140 9.31 6.76 1.14
C ARG A 140 8.77 5.90 2.28
N CYS A 141 7.88 4.97 1.95
CA CYS A 141 7.52 3.86 2.83
C CYS A 141 8.47 2.69 2.56
N SER A 142 9.12 2.17 3.61
CA SER A 142 10.10 1.08 3.51
C SER A 142 9.58 -0.24 4.11
N THR A 143 9.71 -1.30 3.31
CA THR A 143 9.77 -2.76 3.55
C THR A 143 8.90 -3.46 4.63
N ALA A 144 8.20 -4.50 4.19
CA ALA A 144 7.23 -5.32 4.93
C ALA A 144 7.83 -6.47 5.75
N HIS A 145 7.22 -6.78 6.90
CA HIS A 145 7.29 -8.06 7.63
C HIS A 145 5.88 -8.33 8.18
N ALA A 146 5.32 -9.52 7.96
CA ALA A 146 3.95 -9.89 8.33
C ALA A 146 3.83 -10.34 9.80
N TYR A 147 2.87 -9.81 10.58
CA TYR A 147 2.52 -10.31 11.93
C TYR A 147 1.04 -10.03 12.31
N GLU A 148 0.58 -10.73 13.36
CA GLU A 148 -0.82 -10.95 13.79
C GLU A 148 -1.65 -9.71 14.19
N PHE A 149 -2.96 -9.83 13.96
CA PHE A 149 -4.03 -8.83 14.06
C PHE A 149 -4.40 -8.32 15.48
N GLY A 150 -3.73 -8.77 16.54
CA GLY A 150 -4.27 -8.74 17.92
C GLY A 150 -4.08 -7.47 18.77
N GLN A 151 -3.44 -6.39 18.29
CA GLN A 151 -3.01 -5.27 19.17
C GLN A 151 -3.42 -3.85 18.75
N LEU A 152 -4.31 -3.67 17.78
CA LEU A 152 -4.53 -2.35 17.16
C LEU A 152 -5.87 -1.73 17.58
N GLY A 153 -5.84 -0.88 18.61
CA GLY A 153 -6.99 -0.12 19.15
C GLY A 153 -7.58 0.96 18.22
N CYS A 154 -7.27 0.93 16.92
CA CYS A 154 -7.69 1.92 15.93
C CYS A 154 -8.55 1.31 14.79
N ALA A 155 -8.87 0.01 14.85
CA ALA A 155 -9.45 -0.73 13.73
C ALA A 155 -10.94 -0.41 13.48
N LYS A 156 -11.23 0.65 12.72
CA LYS A 156 -12.46 0.74 11.91
C LYS A 156 -12.07 0.85 10.44
N MET A 157 -12.44 -0.17 9.67
CA MET A 157 -12.35 -0.15 8.21
C MET A 157 -13.53 0.65 7.65
N ARG A 158 -13.26 1.60 6.74
CA ARG A 158 -14.31 2.40 6.09
C ARG A 158 -14.46 1.95 4.64
N TYR A 159 -15.63 1.39 4.33
CA TYR A 159 -16.08 1.08 2.98
C TYR A 159 -16.95 2.24 2.46
N PHE A 160 -16.99 2.42 1.13
CA PHE A 160 -17.90 3.33 0.46
C PHE A 160 -19.04 2.57 -0.20
#